data_AF-A0A6A6SXV6-F1
#
_entry.id   AF-A0A6A6SXV6-F1
#
_cell.length_a   1.000
_cell.length_b   1.000
_cell.length_c   1.000
_cell.angle_alpha   90.00
_cell.angle_beta   90.00
_cell.angle_gamma   90.00
#
_symmetry.space_group_name_H-M   'P 1'
#
loop_
_entity.id
_entity.type
_entity.pdbx_description
1 polymer ?
#
loop_
_entity_poly.entity_id
_entity_poly.type
_entity_poly.pdbx_seq_one_letter_code
_entity_poly.pdbx_strand_id
1 'polypeptide(L)'
;MASPSPAISNLTALLQSASTGSAKVLRCPASTISRLRNLHEAERITLFTPFVPHPPSTLLPKNMDPFEPLGRSLPRRARHVPYRLEHGMIEAHADFLPSAGAVIIVICTTENVTNHNPQAFQQQVKFARDIKSKVDENKSLSSVPVVVLLITNGTGRQQHENGLDGFPAIVTCNNYTTSSLENTVRVMFGS
;
A
#
# COMPACT_ATOMS: atom_id res chain seq x y z
N MET A 1 -23.75 -44.97 -12.74
CA MET A 1 -23.83 -43.62 -13.34
C MET A 1 -23.48 -42.61 -12.25
N ALA A 2 -22.30 -41.99 -12.33
CA ALA A 2 -21.84 -41.02 -11.33
C ALA A 2 -22.30 -39.61 -11.74
N SER A 3 -22.96 -38.92 -10.81
CA SER A 3 -23.43 -37.53 -10.98
C SER A 3 -22.23 -36.57 -11.02
N PRO A 4 -22.23 -35.53 -11.89
CA PRO A 4 -21.17 -34.53 -11.89
C PRO A 4 -21.38 -33.52 -10.76
N SER A 5 -20.30 -33.23 -10.04
CA SER A 5 -20.22 -32.17 -9.04
C SER A 5 -20.43 -30.78 -9.68
N PRO A 6 -21.10 -29.84 -9.00
CA PRO A 6 -21.39 -28.53 -9.58
C PRO A 6 -20.12 -27.68 -9.66
N ALA A 7 -19.84 -27.17 -10.86
CA ALA A 7 -18.78 -26.21 -11.10
C ALA A 7 -19.06 -24.93 -10.29
N ILE A 8 -18.12 -24.55 -9.43
CA ILE A 8 -18.15 -23.27 -8.71
C ILE A 8 -18.10 -22.16 -9.78
N SER A 9 -19.23 -21.49 -9.95
CA SER A 9 -19.48 -20.52 -11.02
C SER A 9 -18.56 -19.29 -10.88
N ASN A 10 -17.92 -18.88 -11.98
CA ASN A 10 -17.07 -17.67 -12.09
C ASN A 10 -17.72 -16.39 -11.53
N LEU A 11 -19.06 -16.37 -11.43
CA LEU A 11 -19.82 -15.31 -10.79
C LEU A 11 -19.49 -15.13 -9.31
N THR A 12 -19.22 -16.20 -8.56
CA THR A 12 -18.88 -16.10 -7.13
C THR A 12 -17.50 -15.45 -6.93
N ALA A 13 -16.54 -15.72 -7.82
CA ALA A 13 -15.22 -15.08 -7.80
C ALA A 13 -15.31 -13.59 -8.19
N LEU A 14 -16.15 -13.26 -9.18
CA LEU A 14 -16.45 -11.87 -9.55
C LEU A 14 -17.16 -11.10 -8.43
N LEU A 15 -18.10 -11.73 -7.72
CA LEU A 15 -18.79 -11.12 -6.58
C LEU A 15 -17.88 -10.96 -5.36
N GLN A 16 -16.94 -11.87 -5.12
CA GLN A 16 -15.89 -11.69 -4.11
C GLN A 16 -14.93 -10.55 -4.46
N SER A 17 -14.65 -10.33 -5.74
CA SER A 17 -13.88 -9.16 -6.20
C SER A 17 -14.64 -7.83 -6.12
N ALA A 18 -15.97 -7.89 -5.96
CA ALA A 18 -16.86 -6.73 -5.78
C ALA A 18 -17.14 -6.40 -4.29
N SER A 19 -16.53 -7.14 -3.34
CA SER A 19 -16.62 -6.80 -1.92
C SER A 19 -15.92 -5.47 -1.64
N THR A 20 -16.69 -4.48 -1.20
CA THR A 20 -16.30 -3.08 -0.96
C THR A 20 -15.33 -2.84 0.19
N GLY A 21 -14.68 -3.89 0.73
CA GLY A 21 -13.57 -3.65 1.65
C GLY A 21 -12.83 -4.90 2.09
N SER A 22 -11.82 -5.32 1.32
CA SER A 22 -10.81 -6.26 1.80
C SER A 22 -9.75 -5.61 2.69
N ALA A 23 -9.82 -4.28 2.87
CA ALA A 23 -8.84 -3.55 3.64
C ALA A 23 -8.96 -3.85 5.13
N LYS A 24 -7.83 -4.15 5.78
CA LYS A 24 -7.76 -4.41 7.22
C LYS A 24 -6.42 -3.96 7.78
N VAL A 25 -6.41 -3.54 9.03
CA VAL A 25 -5.16 -3.37 9.79
C VAL A 25 -4.65 -4.76 10.13
N LEU A 26 -3.52 -5.17 9.56
CA LEU A 26 -2.91 -6.47 9.86
C LEU A 26 -2.26 -6.45 11.25
N ARG A 27 -1.52 -5.37 11.51
CA ARG A 27 -0.92 -5.03 12.79
C ARG A 27 -0.59 -3.54 12.79
N CYS A 28 -0.75 -2.87 13.92
CA CYS A 28 -0.31 -1.49 14.06
C CYS A 28 -0.28 -1.13 15.55
N PRO A 29 0.83 -0.57 16.08
CA PRO A 29 0.83 -0.03 17.42
C PRO A 29 -0.25 1.05 17.57
N ALA A 30 -0.93 1.06 18.72
CA ALA A 30 -1.98 2.04 19.01
C ALA A 30 -1.45 3.48 18.95
N SER A 31 -0.21 3.71 19.40
CA SER A 31 0.47 5.00 19.31
C SER A 31 0.69 5.42 17.85
N THR A 32 1.12 4.51 16.98
CA THR A 32 1.36 4.80 15.56
C THR A 32 0.08 5.18 14.84
N ILE A 33 -1.00 4.41 15.01
CA ILE A 33 -2.27 4.73 14.33
C ILE A 33 -2.94 5.97 14.92
N SER A 34 -2.82 6.20 16.24
CA SER A 34 -3.30 7.43 16.87
C SER A 34 -2.54 8.65 16.35
N ARG A 35 -1.21 8.57 16.24
CA ARG A 35 -0.38 9.64 15.69
C ARG A 35 -0.72 9.92 14.23
N LEU A 36 -0.89 8.88 13.40
CA LEU A 36 -1.30 9.03 12.00
C LEU A 36 -2.66 9.72 11.84
N ARG A 37 -3.63 9.42 12.73
CA ARG A 37 -4.97 10.01 12.68
C ARG A 37 -5.00 11.45 13.21
N ASN A 38 -4.10 11.79 14.13
CA ASN A 38 -4.04 13.09 14.81
C ASN A 38 -2.84 13.94 14.36
N LEU A 39 -2.45 13.87 13.09
CA LEU A 39 -1.42 14.75 12.53
C LEU A 39 -1.89 16.23 12.58
N HIS A 40 -0.99 17.16 12.90
CA HIS A 40 -1.28 18.60 12.91
C HIS A 40 -1.54 19.12 11.48
N GLU A 41 -2.32 20.18 11.30
CA GLU A 41 -2.73 20.65 9.95
C GLU A 41 -1.56 20.99 9.02
N ALA A 42 -0.49 21.55 9.57
CA ALA A 42 0.73 21.86 8.83
C ALA A 42 1.53 20.62 8.39
N GLU A 43 1.25 19.46 9.00
CA GLU A 43 1.96 18.22 8.74
C GLU A 43 1.42 17.49 7.52
N ARG A 44 2.35 17.06 6.65
CA ARG A 44 2.04 16.39 5.39
C ARG A 44 2.35 14.92 5.44
N ILE A 45 1.58 14.13 4.70
CA ILE A 45 1.85 12.72 4.47
C ILE A 45 2.82 12.61 3.29
N THR A 46 3.97 11.98 3.47
CA THR A 46 4.80 11.54 2.34
C THR A 46 4.32 10.15 1.93
N LEU A 47 3.81 10.04 0.72
CA LEU A 47 3.21 8.83 0.17
C LEU A 47 4.13 8.28 -0.93
N PHE A 48 4.84 7.20 -0.61
CA PHE A 48 5.70 6.50 -1.55
C PHE A 48 4.93 5.41 -2.30
N THR A 49 4.92 5.47 -3.63
CA THR A 49 4.13 4.55 -4.46
C THR A 49 4.96 3.88 -5.55
N PRO A 50 4.80 2.57 -5.77
CA PRO A 50 5.59 1.87 -6.77
C PRO A 50 5.07 2.19 -8.17
N PHE A 51 5.97 2.32 -9.15
CA PHE A 51 5.58 2.37 -10.55
C PHE A 51 5.18 0.96 -11.03
N VAL A 52 3.88 0.69 -11.14
CA VAL A 52 3.29 -0.63 -11.48
C VAL A 52 2.22 -0.50 -12.56
N PRO A 53 1.89 -1.59 -13.29
CA PRO A 53 0.75 -1.59 -14.20
C PRO A 53 -0.55 -1.28 -13.46
N HIS A 54 -1.50 -0.67 -14.18
CA HIS A 54 -2.86 -0.44 -13.68
C HIS A 54 -3.56 -1.76 -13.33
N PRO A 55 -4.51 -1.76 -12.37
CA PRO A 55 -5.29 -2.96 -12.11
C PRO A 55 -6.12 -3.29 -13.35
N PRO A 56 -6.32 -4.58 -13.70
CA PRO A 56 -6.97 -4.97 -14.95
C PRO A 56 -8.39 -4.39 -15.14
N SER A 57 -9.10 -4.14 -14.04
CA SER A 57 -10.46 -3.59 -14.02
C SER A 57 -10.51 -2.06 -13.84
N THR A 58 -9.39 -1.35 -14.01
CA THR A 58 -9.36 0.10 -13.82
C THR A 58 -10.22 0.83 -14.85
N LEU A 59 -10.84 1.92 -14.42
CA LEU A 59 -11.43 2.94 -15.29
C LEU A 59 -10.55 4.19 -15.40
N LEU A 60 -9.40 4.21 -14.72
CA LEU A 60 -8.47 5.33 -14.79
C LEU A 60 -7.88 5.46 -16.19
N PRO A 61 -7.71 6.69 -16.70
CA PRO A 61 -6.92 6.97 -17.89
C PRO A 61 -5.52 6.34 -17.79
N LYS A 62 -5.02 5.74 -18.87
CA LYS A 62 -3.74 5.01 -18.88
C LYS A 62 -2.52 5.86 -18.50
N ASN A 63 -2.62 7.18 -18.65
CA ASN A 63 -1.58 8.14 -18.32
C ASN A 63 -1.66 8.65 -16.86
N MET A 64 -2.66 8.22 -16.09
CA MET A 64 -2.76 8.54 -14.67
C MET A 64 -1.94 7.57 -13.83
N ASP A 65 -1.54 8.02 -12.65
CA ASP A 65 -0.92 7.14 -11.66
C ASP A 65 -1.99 6.23 -11.03
N PRO A 66 -1.75 4.91 -10.92
CA PRO A 66 -2.75 3.97 -10.37
C PRO A 66 -3.07 4.21 -8.89
N PHE A 67 -2.23 4.97 -8.17
CA PHE A 67 -2.43 5.36 -6.78
C PHE A 67 -2.92 6.81 -6.61
N GLU A 68 -3.22 7.52 -7.70
CA GLU A 68 -3.86 8.84 -7.61
C GLU A 68 -5.13 8.81 -6.72
N PRO A 69 -6.03 7.81 -6.82
CA PRO A 69 -7.18 7.72 -5.92
C PRO A 69 -6.81 7.59 -4.45
N LEU A 70 -5.71 6.89 -4.13
CA LEU A 70 -5.21 6.77 -2.76
C LEU A 70 -4.81 8.14 -2.22
N GLY A 71 -3.97 8.86 -2.97
CA GLY A 71 -3.48 10.18 -2.59
C GLY A 71 -4.61 11.21 -2.42
N ARG A 72 -5.61 11.17 -3.29
CA ARG A 72 -6.80 12.04 -3.23
C ARG A 72 -7.73 11.73 -2.07
N SER A 73 -7.81 10.46 -1.66
CA SER A 73 -8.72 10.04 -0.58
C SER A 73 -8.19 10.38 0.81
N LEU A 74 -6.89 10.63 0.95
CA LEU A 74 -6.28 10.98 2.23
C LEU A 74 -6.93 12.25 2.82
N PRO A 75 -7.14 12.31 4.16
CA PRO A 75 -7.81 13.44 4.81
C PRO A 75 -7.02 14.75 4.77
N ARG A 76 -5.83 14.75 4.15
CA ARG A 76 -4.94 15.90 3.99
C ARG A 76 -4.08 15.72 2.76
N ARG A 77 -3.49 16.82 2.29
CA ARG A 77 -2.60 16.82 1.12
C ARG A 77 -1.39 15.91 1.38
N ALA A 78 -1.29 14.86 0.58
CA ALA A 78 -0.08 14.06 0.50
C ALA A 78 0.92 14.67 -0.47
N ARG A 79 2.20 14.44 -0.19
CA ARG A 79 3.29 14.54 -1.17
C ARG A 79 3.43 13.17 -1.80
N HIS A 80 3.00 13.02 -3.04
CA HIS A 80 3.13 11.79 -3.79
C HIS A 80 4.55 11.66 -4.33
N VAL A 81 5.22 10.55 -4.02
CA VAL A 81 6.61 10.30 -4.39
C VAL A 81 6.69 8.91 -5.04
N PRO A 82 6.61 8.82 -6.37
CA PRO A 82 6.70 7.54 -7.05
C PRO A 82 8.13 6.98 -6.96
N TYR A 83 8.26 5.66 -6.88
CA TYR A 83 9.55 4.97 -6.93
C TYR A 83 9.54 3.85 -7.98
N ARG A 84 10.67 3.69 -8.66
CA ARG A 84 10.86 2.64 -9.68
C ARG A 84 11.57 1.44 -9.08
N LEU A 85 11.06 0.25 -9.36
CA LEU A 85 11.58 -1.00 -8.79
C LEU A 85 13.02 -1.30 -9.21
N GLU A 86 13.42 -0.84 -10.40
CA GLU A 86 14.76 -1.02 -10.98
C GLU A 86 15.84 -0.23 -10.22
N HIS A 87 15.50 0.95 -9.71
CA HIS A 87 16.46 1.86 -9.08
C HIS A 87 16.45 1.76 -7.56
N GLY A 88 15.38 1.23 -6.97
CA GLY A 88 15.19 1.21 -5.53
C GLY A 88 15.16 2.64 -4.95
N MET A 89 15.67 2.79 -3.73
CA MET A 89 15.73 4.09 -3.08
C MET A 89 16.91 4.93 -3.61
N ILE A 90 16.61 6.09 -4.20
CA ILE A 90 17.57 7.15 -4.52
C ILE A 90 17.53 8.30 -3.49
N GLU A 91 18.53 9.17 -3.54
CA GLU A 91 18.68 10.33 -2.64
C GLU A 91 17.45 11.25 -2.62
N ALA A 92 16.86 11.51 -3.79
CA ALA A 92 15.66 12.35 -3.91
C ALA A 92 14.48 11.84 -3.06
N HIS A 93 14.39 10.55 -2.75
CA HIS A 93 13.36 10.04 -1.84
C HIS A 93 13.63 10.45 -0.38
N ALA A 94 14.90 10.48 0.03
CA ALA A 94 15.31 10.89 1.36
C ALA A 94 15.04 12.37 1.61
N ASP A 95 15.20 13.22 0.59
CA ASP A 95 14.97 14.67 0.67
C ASP A 95 13.54 15.05 1.07
N PHE A 96 12.58 14.15 0.88
CA PHE A 96 11.19 14.37 1.28
C PHE A 96 10.90 14.02 2.75
N LEU A 97 11.76 13.21 3.38
CA LEU A 97 11.56 12.73 4.75
C LEU A 97 11.61 13.83 5.83
N PRO A 98 12.52 14.83 5.78
CA PRO A 98 12.58 15.89 6.79
C PRO A 98 11.28 16.68 6.97
N SER A 99 10.43 16.74 5.94
CA SER A 99 9.15 17.45 5.95
C SER A 99 7.93 16.57 6.24
N ALA A 100 8.14 15.27 6.44
CA ALA A 100 7.06 14.30 6.63
C ALA A 100 6.52 14.36 8.05
N GLY A 101 5.21 14.56 8.20
CA GLY A 101 4.51 14.30 9.46
C GLY A 101 4.06 12.85 9.62
N ALA A 102 3.92 12.15 8.49
CA ALA A 102 3.76 10.70 8.42
C ALA A 102 4.36 10.18 7.11
N VAL A 103 4.78 8.92 7.12
CA VAL A 103 5.27 8.21 5.94
C VAL A 103 4.36 7.02 5.68
N ILE A 104 3.76 6.99 4.49
CA ILE A 104 3.03 5.84 3.98
C ILE A 104 3.82 5.24 2.82
N ILE A 105 4.17 3.96 2.91
CA ILE A 105 4.89 3.24 1.87
C ILE A 105 3.96 2.20 1.28
N VAL A 106 3.63 2.32 0.00
CA VAL A 106 2.82 1.34 -0.71
C VAL A 106 3.71 0.23 -1.23
N ILE A 107 3.34 -1.01 -0.95
CA ILE A 107 3.89 -2.22 -1.56
C ILE A 107 2.74 -2.90 -2.30
N CYS A 108 2.79 -2.96 -3.62
CA CYS A 108 1.77 -3.57 -4.47
C CYS A 108 2.31 -4.83 -5.15
N THR A 109 1.81 -5.99 -4.73
CA THR A 109 2.27 -7.32 -5.15
C THR A 109 1.10 -8.25 -5.43
N THR A 110 0.07 -7.69 -6.05
CA THR A 110 -1.01 -8.48 -6.65
C THR A 110 -0.46 -9.35 -7.79
N GLU A 111 -1.21 -10.40 -8.16
CA GLU A 111 -0.89 -11.25 -9.32
C GLU A 111 -0.64 -10.44 -10.58
N ASN A 112 -1.40 -9.36 -10.80
CA ASN A 112 -1.16 -8.45 -11.93
C ASN A 112 0.26 -7.87 -11.91
N VAL A 113 0.76 -7.45 -10.75
CA VAL A 113 2.11 -6.88 -10.64
C VAL A 113 3.17 -7.98 -10.71
N THR A 114 2.99 -9.09 -9.99
CA THR A 114 3.99 -10.17 -9.93
C THR A 114 4.12 -10.93 -11.26
N ASN A 115 3.06 -10.99 -12.07
CA ASN A 115 3.12 -11.57 -13.42
C ASN A 115 3.96 -10.71 -14.38
N HIS A 116 4.01 -9.39 -14.17
CA HIS A 116 4.89 -8.50 -14.95
C HIS A 116 6.32 -8.46 -14.39
N ASN A 117 6.47 -8.57 -13.07
CA ASN A 117 7.77 -8.60 -12.41
C ASN A 117 7.74 -9.57 -11.21
N PRO A 118 8.27 -10.80 -11.35
CA PRO A 118 8.31 -11.80 -10.29
C PRO A 118 9.09 -11.36 -9.04
N GLN A 119 10.01 -10.39 -9.16
CA GLN A 119 10.82 -9.86 -8.07
C GLN A 119 10.19 -8.63 -7.41
N ALA A 120 8.98 -8.21 -7.83
CA ALA A 120 8.35 -6.98 -7.38
C ALA A 120 8.20 -6.92 -5.85
N PHE A 121 7.89 -8.04 -5.17
CA PHE A 121 7.81 -8.06 -3.72
C PHE A 121 9.15 -7.74 -3.07
N GLN A 122 10.21 -8.46 -3.43
CA GLN A 122 11.53 -8.27 -2.82
C GLN A 122 12.07 -6.85 -3.07
N GLN A 123 11.88 -6.31 -4.27
CA GLN A 123 12.32 -4.96 -4.62
C GLN A 123 11.58 -3.87 -3.83
N GLN A 124 10.25 -3.99 -3.70
CA GLN A 124 9.43 -3.03 -2.95
C GLN A 124 9.68 -3.11 -1.44
N VAL A 125 9.87 -4.32 -0.92
CA VAL A 125 10.24 -4.52 0.49
C VAL A 125 11.62 -3.92 0.77
N LYS A 126 12.59 -4.11 -0.13
CA LYS A 126 13.91 -3.46 -0.01
C LYS A 126 13.76 -1.94 0.04
N PHE A 127 13.02 -1.35 -0.90
CA PHE A 127 12.73 0.09 -0.89
C PHE A 127 12.13 0.55 0.44
N ALA A 128 11.11 -0.16 0.93
CA ALA A 128 10.45 0.18 2.19
C ALA A 128 11.42 0.12 3.38
N ARG A 129 12.32 -0.87 3.41
CA ARG A 129 13.34 -1.00 4.47
C ARG A 129 14.36 0.12 4.40
N ASP A 130 14.80 0.50 3.20
CA ASP A 130 15.75 1.60 3.01
C ASP A 130 15.14 2.93 3.51
N ILE A 131 13.86 3.20 3.18
CA ILE A 131 13.13 4.37 3.70
C ILE A 131 13.00 4.32 5.22
N LYS A 132 12.63 3.17 5.78
CA LYS A 132 12.52 3.01 7.23
C LYS A 132 13.85 3.26 7.93
N SER A 133 14.95 2.75 7.39
CA SER A 133 16.31 2.99 7.90
C SER A 133 16.61 4.48 7.96
N LYS A 134 16.26 5.25 6.91
CA LYS A 134 16.45 6.70 6.91
C LYS A 134 15.59 7.45 7.91
N VAL A 135 14.37 6.97 8.16
CA VAL A 135 13.53 7.53 9.23
C VAL A 135 14.13 7.22 10.61
N ASP A 136 14.58 5.98 10.83
CA ASP A 136 15.15 5.54 12.11
C ASP A 136 16.50 6.23 12.42
N GLU A 137 17.35 6.42 11.40
CA GLU A 137 18.66 7.09 11.50
C GLU A 137 18.52 8.58 11.85
N ASN A 138 17.43 9.21 11.43
CA ASN A 138 17.19 10.63 11.66
C ASN A 138 16.38 10.86 12.94
N LYS A 139 17.07 11.32 14.00
CA LYS A 139 16.45 11.63 15.29
C LYS A 139 15.27 12.60 15.20
N SER A 140 15.27 13.54 14.24
CA SER A 140 14.16 14.48 14.06
C SER A 140 12.87 13.81 13.56
N LEU A 141 12.95 12.58 13.05
CA LEU A 141 11.83 11.80 12.53
C LEU A 141 11.37 10.70 13.49
N SER A 142 11.93 10.63 14.70
CA SER A 142 11.61 9.59 15.70
C SER A 142 10.13 9.50 16.08
N SER A 143 9.36 10.59 15.93
CA SER A 143 7.92 10.65 16.20
C SER A 143 7.05 10.50 14.94
N VAL A 144 7.66 10.36 13.77
CA VAL A 144 6.97 10.25 12.48
C VAL A 144 6.52 8.79 12.28
N PRO A 145 5.21 8.52 12.19
CA PRO A 145 4.72 7.17 11.96
C PRO A 145 5.09 6.71 10.55
N VAL A 146 5.68 5.52 10.45
CA VAL A 146 5.90 4.80 9.18
C VAL A 146 4.87 3.68 9.08
N VAL A 147 4.01 3.74 8.06
CA VAL A 147 2.95 2.75 7.82
C VAL A 147 3.15 2.13 6.43
N VAL A 148 3.14 0.80 6.37
CA VAL A 148 3.14 0.08 5.10
C VAL A 148 1.69 -0.21 4.69
N LEU A 149 1.34 0.19 3.48
CA LEU A 149 0.15 -0.30 2.79
C LEU A 149 0.55 -1.45 1.88
N LEU A 150 0.23 -2.68 2.29
CA LEU A 150 0.45 -3.88 1.50
C LEU A 150 -0.79 -4.18 0.65
N ILE A 151 -0.64 -4.14 -0.66
CA ILE A 151 -1.69 -4.52 -1.61
C ILE A 151 -1.32 -5.84 -2.25
N THR A 152 -1.97 -6.92 -1.81
CA THR A 152 -1.61 -8.28 -2.24
C THR A 152 -2.83 -9.18 -2.36
N ASN A 153 -2.80 -10.11 -3.31
CA ASN A 153 -3.84 -11.13 -3.50
C ASN A 153 -3.22 -12.47 -3.90
N GLY A 154 -4.08 -13.43 -4.27
CA GLY A 154 -3.64 -14.73 -4.76
C GLY A 154 -2.92 -15.58 -3.71
N THR A 155 -2.20 -16.59 -4.20
CA THR A 155 -1.47 -17.57 -3.38
C THR A 155 -0.27 -16.97 -2.63
N GLY A 156 0.34 -15.90 -3.16
CA GLY A 156 1.47 -15.21 -2.55
C GLY A 156 1.12 -14.37 -1.31
N ARG A 157 -0.17 -14.13 -1.06
CA ARG A 157 -0.65 -13.23 0.02
C ARG A 157 -0.02 -13.53 1.39
N GLN A 158 -0.07 -14.78 1.83
CA GLN A 158 0.41 -15.14 3.17
C GLN A 158 1.92 -14.93 3.30
N GLN A 159 2.67 -15.30 2.26
CA GLN A 159 4.11 -15.06 2.19
C GLN A 159 4.43 -13.55 2.22
N HIS A 160 3.65 -12.72 1.50
CA HIS A 160 3.85 -11.28 1.48
C HIS A 160 3.54 -10.62 2.84
N GLU A 161 2.45 -11.04 3.51
CA GLU A 161 2.09 -10.55 4.85
C GLU A 161 3.18 -10.91 5.90
N ASN A 162 3.75 -12.12 5.81
CA ASN A 162 4.83 -12.58 6.68
C ASN A 162 6.20 -11.94 6.36
N GLY A 163 6.48 -11.61 5.09
CA GLY A 163 7.78 -11.05 4.69
C GLY A 163 8.03 -9.60 5.17
N LEU A 164 7.10 -9.02 5.93
CA LEU A 164 7.14 -7.64 6.42
C LEU A 164 7.40 -7.53 7.94
N ASP A 165 7.98 -8.53 8.58
CA ASP A 165 8.21 -8.55 10.04
C ASP A 165 8.99 -7.34 10.59
N GLY A 166 9.81 -6.69 9.75
CA GLY A 166 10.50 -5.43 10.10
C GLY A 166 9.60 -4.18 10.20
N PHE A 167 8.30 -4.31 9.90
CA PHE A 167 7.33 -3.21 9.95
C PHE A 167 6.25 -3.47 11.01
N PRO A 168 6.15 -2.61 12.03
CA PRO A 168 5.15 -2.77 13.08
C PRO A 168 3.74 -2.33 12.65
N ALA A 169 3.63 -1.39 11.70
CA ALA A 169 2.37 -0.84 11.21
C ALA A 169 2.13 -1.21 9.75
N ILE A 170 1.14 -2.09 9.54
CA ILE A 170 0.76 -2.63 8.24
C ILE A 170 -0.75 -2.60 8.10
N VAL A 171 -1.21 -1.97 7.03
CA VAL A 171 -2.57 -2.10 6.52
C VAL A 171 -2.51 -2.88 5.23
N THR A 172 -3.41 -3.85 5.05
CA THR A 172 -3.45 -4.70 3.87
C THR A 172 -4.78 -4.60 3.15
N CYS A 173 -4.77 -4.64 1.82
CA CYS A 173 -5.96 -4.81 0.99
C CYS A 173 -5.62 -5.72 -0.21
N ASN A 174 -6.65 -6.22 -0.90
CA ASN A 174 -6.45 -7.20 -1.98
C ASN A 174 -6.41 -6.61 -3.40
N ASN A 175 -6.63 -5.31 -3.54
CA ASN A 175 -6.70 -4.64 -4.85
C ASN A 175 -6.41 -3.14 -4.70
N TYR A 176 -6.10 -2.49 -5.82
CA TYR A 176 -5.73 -1.08 -5.93
C TYR A 176 -6.63 -0.37 -6.96
N THR A 177 -7.88 -0.83 -7.11
CA THR A 177 -8.93 -0.06 -7.76
C THR A 177 -9.29 1.17 -6.91
N THR A 178 -9.88 2.19 -7.53
CA THR A 178 -10.35 3.41 -6.84
C THR A 178 -11.13 3.12 -5.57
N SER A 179 -12.14 2.24 -5.63
CA SER A 179 -12.96 1.88 -4.46
C SER A 179 -12.17 1.16 -3.36
N SER A 180 -11.21 0.31 -3.73
CA SER A 180 -10.36 -0.39 -2.76
C SER A 180 -9.39 0.55 -2.07
N LEU A 181 -8.82 1.51 -2.80
CA LEU A 181 -7.94 2.54 -2.24
C LEU A 181 -8.71 3.50 -1.32
N GLU A 182 -9.90 3.95 -1.72
CA GLU A 182 -10.79 4.75 -0.87
C GLU A 182 -11.17 4.04 0.43
N ASN A 183 -11.57 2.76 0.35
CA ASN A 183 -11.88 1.96 1.53
C ASN A 183 -10.63 1.74 2.42
N THR A 184 -9.46 1.59 1.83
CA THR A 184 -8.20 1.46 2.57
C THR A 184 -7.93 2.71 3.40
N VAL A 185 -8.13 3.90 2.83
CA VAL A 185 -7.98 5.15 3.58
C VAL A 185 -8.98 5.22 4.73
N ARG A 186 -10.24 4.83 4.50
CA ARG A 186 -11.25 4.76 5.57
C ARG A 186 -10.82 3.88 6.73
N VAL A 187 -10.25 2.70 6.46
CA VAL A 187 -9.70 1.81 7.50
C VAL A 187 -8.50 2.44 8.21
N MET A 188 -7.57 3.06 7.46
CA MET A 188 -6.38 3.71 8.04
C MET A 188 -6.76 4.86 8.98
N PHE A 189 -7.71 5.71 8.58
CA PHE A 189 -8.05 6.94 9.29
C PHE A 189 -9.29 6.85 10.20
N GLY A 190 -10.07 5.78 10.10
CA GLY A 190 -11.24 5.54 10.94
C GLY A 190 -12.47 6.37 10.56
N SER A 191 -12.64 6.66 9.26
CA SER A 191 -13.71 7.48 8.68
C SER A 191 -14.73 6.68 7.88
#